data_AF-A0A497E1N6-F1
#
_entry.id   AF-A0A497E1N6-F1
#
_cell.length_a   1.000
_cell.length_b   1.000
_cell.length_c   1.000
_cell.angle_alpha   90.00
_cell.angle_beta   90.00
_cell.angle_gamma   90.00
#
_symmetry.space_group_name_H-M   'P 1'
#
loop_
_entity.id
_entity.type
_entity.pdbx_description
1 polymer ?
#
loop_
_entity_poly.entity_id
_entity_poly.type
_entity_poly.pdbx_seq_one_letter_code
_entity_poly.pdbx_strand_id
1 'polypeptide(L)'
;MYQFSPPSPDSPWYIAYNLYAKKEGKSYPEEIILVVSHKDSQSWVDSPGAYDNASGTVSSLEISRILANYESKRSIWFLFCNEEHTP
;
A
#
# COMPACT_ATOMS: atom_id res chain seq x y z
N MET A 1 -16.77 -5.16 -19.80
CA MET A 1 -15.83 -4.37 -18.97
C MET A 1 -16.03 -4.86 -17.55
N TYR A 2 -15.07 -5.59 -16.98
CA TYR A 2 -15.23 -6.38 -15.74
C TYR A 2 -14.58 -5.74 -14.49
N GLN A 3 -13.85 -4.63 -14.66
CA GLN A 3 -13.04 -4.01 -13.60
C GLN A 3 -13.83 -3.50 -12.38
N PHE A 4 -15.12 -3.22 -12.56
CA PHE A 4 -16.01 -2.74 -11.48
C PHE A 4 -17.07 -3.78 -11.10
N SER A 5 -16.91 -5.02 -11.57
CA SER A 5 -17.82 -6.09 -11.18
C SER A 5 -17.54 -6.51 -9.74
N PRO A 6 -18.57 -6.78 -8.92
CA PRO A 6 -18.36 -7.34 -7.60
C PRO A 6 -17.87 -8.79 -7.72
N PRO A 7 -17.21 -9.34 -6.68
CA PRO A 7 -16.89 -10.75 -6.62
C PRO A 7 -18.16 -11.62 -6.59
N SER A 8 -18.02 -12.91 -6.89
CA SER A 8 -19.12 -13.87 -6.73
C SER A 8 -19.61 -13.90 -5.28
N PRO A 9 -20.92 -14.02 -5.00
CA PRO A 9 -21.44 -14.18 -3.63
C PRO A 9 -20.85 -15.37 -2.86
N ASP A 10 -20.41 -16.41 -3.58
CA ASP A 10 -19.80 -17.62 -3.00
C ASP A 10 -18.28 -17.48 -2.79
N SER A 11 -17.71 -16.30 -3.03
CA SER A 11 -16.26 -16.07 -2.87
C SER A 11 -15.87 -16.21 -1.39
N PRO A 12 -14.71 -16.83 -1.10
CA PRO A 12 -14.23 -16.98 0.27
C PRO A 12 -13.82 -15.63 0.86
N TRP A 13 -13.95 -15.51 2.18
CA TRP A 13 -13.47 -14.38 2.95
C TRP A 13 -12.16 -14.72 3.67
N TYR A 14 -11.22 -13.77 3.66
CA TYR A 14 -9.95 -13.88 4.36
C TYR A 14 -9.67 -12.63 5.19
N ILE A 15 -8.88 -12.78 6.25
CA ILE A 15 -8.37 -11.62 6.99
C ILE A 15 -7.17 -11.05 6.24
N ALA A 16 -7.28 -9.78 5.85
CA ALA A 16 -6.21 -9.02 5.23
C ALA A 16 -5.62 -7.99 6.22
N TYR A 17 -4.31 -7.77 6.16
CA TYR A 17 -3.61 -6.84 7.06
C TYR A 17 -2.89 -5.74 6.28
N ASN A 18 -3.19 -4.50 6.62
CA ASN A 18 -2.36 -3.38 6.21
C ASN A 18 -0.97 -3.55 6.80
N LEU A 19 0.05 -3.31 6.00
CA LEU A 19 1.44 -3.34 6.44
C LEU A 19 1.95 -1.91 6.53
N TYR A 20 2.77 -1.62 7.53
CA TYR A 20 3.39 -0.32 7.63
C TYR A 20 4.83 -0.40 8.13
N ALA A 21 5.63 0.58 7.71
CA ALA A 21 6.97 0.83 8.22
C ALA A 21 7.09 2.30 8.65
N LYS A 22 7.82 2.56 9.73
CA LYS A 22 7.98 3.90 10.29
C LYS A 22 9.45 4.24 10.40
N LYS A 23 9.80 5.43 9.95
CA LYS A 23 11.08 6.07 10.20
C LYS A 23 10.83 7.34 11.01
N GLU A 24 11.32 7.37 12.24
CA GLU A 24 11.15 8.52 13.11
C GLU A 24 12.01 9.71 12.64
N GLY A 25 11.41 10.90 12.66
CA GLY A 25 12.10 12.16 12.35
C GLY A 25 12.91 12.69 13.52
N LYS A 26 13.93 13.50 13.23
CA LYS A 26 14.86 14.03 14.25
C LYS A 26 14.39 15.30 14.95
N SER A 27 13.73 16.21 14.23
CA SER A 27 13.39 17.55 14.72
C SER A 27 11.91 17.72 15.06
N TYR A 28 11.06 17.04 14.31
CA TYR A 28 9.60 17.09 14.42
C TYR A 28 9.06 15.65 14.29
N PRO A 29 9.35 14.75 15.25
CA PRO A 29 8.96 13.33 15.17
C PRO A 29 7.43 13.12 15.09
N GLU A 30 6.65 14.06 15.59
CA GLU A 30 5.19 14.09 15.55
C GLU A 30 4.61 14.50 14.18
N GLU A 31 5.38 15.19 13.34
CA GLU A 31 4.95 15.54 11.99
C GLU A 31 5.21 14.36 11.04
N ILE A 32 4.15 13.86 10.40
CA ILE A 32 4.19 12.63 9.60
C ILE A 32 4.03 12.96 8.12
N ILE A 33 5.00 12.52 7.31
CA ILE A 33 4.85 12.37 5.87
C ILE A 33 4.45 10.92 5.61
N LEU A 34 3.24 10.71 5.10
CA LEU A 34 2.73 9.38 4.78
C LEU A 34 2.87 9.10 3.28
N VAL A 35 3.61 8.04 2.96
CA VAL A 35 3.66 7.46 1.61
C VAL A 35 2.73 6.25 1.62
N VAL A 36 1.71 6.26 0.77
CA VAL A 36 0.65 5.24 0.76
C VAL A 36 0.53 4.60 -0.62
N SER A 37 0.34 3.28 -0.59
CA SER A 37 -0.06 2.46 -1.74
C SER A 37 -0.98 1.35 -1.23
N HIS A 38 -1.73 0.72 -2.11
CA HIS A 38 -2.44 -0.52 -1.77
C HIS A 38 -1.75 -1.68 -2.49
N LYS A 39 -1.66 -2.81 -1.78
CA LYS A 39 -0.89 -4.00 -2.18
C LYS A 39 -1.78 -5.16 -2.61
N ASP A 40 -3.09 -4.98 -2.55
CA ASP A 40 -4.09 -5.91 -3.04
C ASP A 40 -4.36 -5.71 -4.53
N SER A 41 -5.07 -6.67 -5.10
CA SER A 41 -5.62 -6.64 -6.44
C SER A 41 -6.93 -7.43 -6.48
N GLN A 42 -7.78 -7.15 -7.45
CA GLN A 42 -9.04 -7.87 -7.66
C GLN A 42 -8.79 -9.32 -8.08
N SER A 43 -9.03 -10.27 -7.17
CA SER A 43 -8.80 -11.70 -7.43
C SER A 43 -9.84 -12.36 -8.34
N TRP A 44 -10.96 -11.67 -8.59
CA TRP A 44 -12.09 -12.13 -9.43
C TRP A 44 -12.09 -11.51 -10.83
N VAL A 45 -11.12 -10.66 -11.15
CA VAL A 45 -10.91 -10.08 -12.48
C VAL A 45 -9.60 -10.65 -13.03
N ASP A 46 -9.57 -10.94 -14.33
CA ASP A 46 -8.34 -11.36 -15.02
C ASP A 46 -7.40 -10.16 -15.21
N SER A 47 -6.80 -9.74 -14.11
CA SER A 47 -5.84 -8.65 -14.05
C SER A 47 -4.66 -9.06 -13.18
N PRO A 48 -3.42 -8.99 -13.68
CA PRO A 48 -2.24 -9.28 -12.87
C PRO A 48 -1.93 -8.18 -11.82
N GLY A 49 -2.71 -7.09 -11.76
CA GLY A 49 -2.52 -6.02 -10.77
C GLY A 49 -1.24 -5.18 -10.96
N ALA A 50 -0.58 -5.29 -12.12
CA ALA A 50 0.74 -4.69 -12.34
C ALA A 50 0.73 -3.15 -12.22
N TYR A 51 -0.22 -2.49 -12.88
CA TYR A 51 -0.36 -1.03 -12.80
C TYR A 51 -1.17 -0.61 -11.58
N ASP A 52 -2.24 -1.35 -11.28
CA ASP A 52 -3.18 -1.13 -10.18
C ASP A 52 -3.11 -2.31 -9.19
N ASN A 53 -2.29 -2.26 -8.14
CA ASN A 53 -1.32 -1.20 -7.80
C ASN A 53 0.02 -1.73 -7.33
N ALA A 54 0.50 -2.79 -8.00
CA ALA A 54 1.86 -3.26 -7.79
C ALA A 54 2.88 -2.16 -8.09
N SER A 55 2.64 -1.32 -9.12
CA SER A 55 3.51 -0.20 -9.49
C SER A 55 3.73 0.82 -8.36
N GLY A 56 2.67 1.24 -7.66
CA GLY A 56 2.78 2.14 -6.51
C GLY A 56 3.34 1.44 -5.28
N THR A 57 3.01 0.16 -5.08
CA THR A 57 3.59 -0.66 -4.00
C THR A 57 5.11 -0.76 -4.13
N VAL A 58 5.64 -1.13 -5.30
CA VAL A 58 7.09 -1.25 -5.51
C VAL A 58 7.79 0.12 -5.47
N SER A 59 7.12 1.18 -5.94
CA SER A 59 7.65 2.55 -5.84
C SER A 59 7.79 2.98 -4.37
N SER A 60 6.77 2.70 -3.54
CA SER A 60 6.81 3.00 -2.10
C SER A 60 7.90 2.20 -1.38
N LEU A 61 8.07 0.93 -1.73
CA LEU A 61 9.18 0.10 -1.22
C LEU A 61 10.54 0.68 -1.60
N GLU A 62 10.73 1.09 -2.85
CA GLU A 62 12.01 1.65 -3.31
C GLU A 62 12.34 3.00 -2.66
N ILE A 63 11.34 3.87 -2.50
CA ILE A 63 11.50 5.12 -1.73
C ILE A 63 11.93 4.81 -0.30
N SER A 64 11.31 3.81 0.35
CA SER A 64 11.69 3.41 1.71
C SER A 64 13.13 2.93 1.80
N ARG A 65 13.60 2.18 0.80
CA ARG A 65 14.97 1.69 0.69
C ARG A 65 15.96 2.85 0.53
N ILE A 66 15.67 3.80 -0.37
CA ILE A 66 16.53 4.97 -0.61
C ILE A 66 16.61 5.85 0.64
N LEU A 67 15.50 6.05 1.35
CA LEU A 67 15.43 6.93 2.52
C LEU A 67 15.85 6.25 3.84
N ALA A 68 16.18 4.96 3.83
CA ALA A 68 16.53 4.21 5.04
C ALA A 68 17.62 4.90 5.88
N ASN A 69 18.68 5.39 5.21
CA ASN A 69 19.83 6.05 5.84
C ASN A 69 19.77 7.59 5.80
N TYR A 70 18.71 8.18 5.24
CA TYR A 70 18.53 9.62 5.22
C TYR A 70 18.10 10.14 6.61
N GLU A 71 18.71 11.20 7.13
CA GLU A 71 18.26 11.83 8.38
C GLU A 71 17.13 12.83 8.09
N SER A 72 15.87 12.38 8.21
CA SER A 72 14.71 13.23 8.01
C SER A 72 14.41 14.09 9.26
N LYS A 73 13.99 15.34 9.04
CA LYS A 73 13.49 16.20 10.14
C LYS A 73 12.15 15.71 10.68
N ARG A 74 11.28 15.22 9.79
CA ARG A 74 9.93 14.70 10.06
C ARG A 74 9.91 13.18 9.99
N SER A 75 8.91 12.57 10.63
CA SER A 75 8.68 11.14 10.51
C SER A 75 8.17 10.79 9.12
N ILE A 76 8.66 9.69 8.55
CA ILE A 76 8.22 9.17 7.25
C ILE A 76 7.62 7.80 7.49
N TRP A 77 6.34 7.65 7.14
CA TRP A 77 5.60 6.40 7.29
C TRP A 77 5.30 5.85 5.90
N PHE A 78 5.46 4.55 5.74
CA PHE A 78 5.09 3.81 4.54
C PHE A 78 3.93 2.91 4.90
N LEU A 79 2.79 3.07 4.22
CA LEU A 79 1.58 2.29 4.44
C LEU A 79 1.20 1.54 3.16
N PHE A 80 1.00 0.23 3.31
CA PHE A 80 0.57 -0.69 2.28
C PHE A 80 -0.80 -1.24 2.66
N CYS A 81 -1.85 -0.66 2.08
CA CYS A 81 -3.24 -1.02 2.35
C CYS A 81 -3.65 -2.33 1.67
N ASN A 82 -4.64 -3.01 2.23
CA ASN A 82 -5.49 -3.98 1.52
C ASN A 82 -6.90 -3.45 1.43
N GLU A 83 -7.70 -4.10 0.58
CA GLU A 83 -9.12 -3.84 0.38
C GLU A 83 -9.37 -2.41 -0.10
N GLU A 84 -8.51 -1.90 -0.99
CA GLU A 84 -8.82 -0.68 -1.75
C GLU A 84 -9.93 -0.99 -2.75
N HIS A 85 -9.82 -2.16 -3.40
CA HIS A 85 -10.87 -2.73 -4.21
C HIS A 85 -11.89 -3.43 -3.31
N THR A 86 -12.77 -2.65 -2.68
CA THR A 86 -13.86 -3.20 -1.88
C THR A 86 -14.82 -4.02 -2.75
N PRO A 87 -15.19 -5.25 -2.32
CA PRO A 87 -16.35 -5.98 -2.82
C PRO A 87 -17.67 -5.18 -2.79
#